data_AF-A0A8J7ZGC1-F1
#
_entry.id   AF-A0A8J7ZGC1-F1
#
_cell.length_a   1.000
_cell.length_b   1.000
_cell.length_c   1.000
_cell.angle_alpha   90.00
_cell.angle_beta   90.00
_cell.angle_gamma   90.00
#
_symmetry.space_group_name_H-M   'P 1'
#
loop_
_entity.id
_entity.type
_entity.pdbx_description
1 polymer ?
#
loop_
_entity_poly.entity_id
_entity_poly.type
_entity_poly.pdbx_seq_one_letter_code
_entity_poly.pdbx_strand_id
1 'polypeptide(L)'
;MASSSVSSLILFIAAMIIAASVAGTMVTNVAQVSDAIDSRSVDAEQRIDTEIEIISDPGSSAVYDDGSTTVSLLVKNTGANTLPAEPGKVDVIVDGEYVSASAQTFFVLDETSWRTGTVVRLEIDRSLDPGEHRVVLVVNGDREEFTFYV
;
A
#
# COMPACT_ATOMS: atom_id res chain seq x y z
N MET A 1 55.25 44.26 9.08
CA MET A 1 53.81 44.50 8.81
C MET A 1 53.26 43.71 7.62
N ALA A 2 54.09 43.24 6.66
CA ALA A 2 53.61 42.41 5.54
C ALA A 2 53.26 40.94 5.91
N SER A 3 53.82 40.39 6.99
CA SER A 3 53.60 38.99 7.38
C SER A 3 52.20 38.70 7.95
N SER A 4 51.57 39.63 8.68
CA SER A 4 50.22 39.40 9.22
C SER A 4 49.15 39.40 8.14
N SER A 5 49.31 40.18 7.07
CA SER A 5 48.37 40.24 5.94
C SER A 5 48.31 38.94 5.14
N VAL A 6 49.44 38.22 5.05
CA VAL A 6 49.49 36.90 4.39
C VAL A 6 48.76 35.86 5.23
N SER A 7 48.95 35.85 6.56
CA SER A 7 48.22 34.95 7.46
C SER A 7 46.71 35.19 7.44
N SER A 8 46.26 36.45 7.44
CA SER A 8 44.82 36.75 7.35
C SER A 8 44.21 36.32 6.02
N LEU A 9 44.96 36.45 4.91
CA LEU A 9 44.50 36.00 3.59
C LEU A 9 44.32 34.48 3.54
N ILE A 10 45.27 33.72 4.09
CA ILE A 10 45.20 32.26 4.18
C ILE A 10 43.97 31.82 5.00
N LEU A 11 43.75 32.45 6.16
CA LEU A 11 42.60 32.15 7.01
C LEU A 11 41.26 32.49 6.32
N PHE A 12 41.20 33.58 5.57
CA PHE A 12 40.01 33.96 4.81
C PHE A 12 39.67 32.91 3.73
N ILE A 13 40.67 32.47 2.96
CA ILE A 13 40.48 31.44 1.93
C ILE A 13 40.05 30.11 2.58
N ALA A 14 40.69 29.72 3.69
CA ALA A 14 40.32 28.51 4.42
C ALA A 14 38.86 28.55 4.91
N ALA A 15 38.44 29.68 5.49
CA ALA A 15 37.06 29.87 5.92
C ALA A 15 36.07 29.82 4.74
N MET A 16 36.43 30.39 3.59
CA MET A 16 35.59 30.37 2.39
C MET A 16 35.42 28.94 1.83
N ILE A 17 36.47 28.12 1.85
CA ILE A 17 36.38 26.71 1.45
C ILE A 17 35.44 25.95 2.38
N ILE A 18 35.60 26.11 3.70
CA ILE A 18 34.73 25.48 4.69
C ILE A 18 33.28 25.91 4.48
N ALA A 19 33.05 27.21 4.30
CA ALA A 19 31.71 27.76 4.05
C ALA A 19 31.10 27.17 2.76
N ALA A 20 31.88 27.06 1.68
CA ALA A 20 31.43 26.45 0.44
C ALA A 20 31.08 24.97 0.61
N SER A 21 31.87 24.21 1.38
CA SER A 21 31.57 22.81 1.69
C SER A 21 30.28 22.66 2.50
N VAL A 22 30.08 23.48 3.55
CA VAL A 22 28.85 23.46 4.35
C VAL A 22 27.64 23.82 3.49
N ALA A 23 27.72 24.89 2.71
CA ALA A 23 26.66 25.29 1.79
C ALA A 23 26.33 24.19 0.78
N GLY A 24 27.35 23.53 0.22
CA GLY A 24 27.19 22.38 -0.67
C GLY A 24 26.40 21.25 -0.01
N THR A 25 26.80 20.84 1.21
CA THR A 25 26.09 19.78 1.94
C THR A 25 24.66 20.15 2.34
N MET A 26 24.41 21.42 2.67
CA MET A 26 23.07 21.90 2.99
C MET A 26 22.16 21.81 1.75
N VAL A 27 22.64 22.25 0.58
CA VAL A 27 21.88 22.17 -0.67
C VAL A 27 21.56 20.72 -1.03
N THR A 28 22.53 19.81 -0.92
CA THR A 28 22.27 18.38 -1.21
C THR A 28 21.27 17.76 -0.24
N ASN A 29 21.32 18.14 1.04
CA ASN A 29 20.39 17.62 2.04
C ASN A 29 18.98 18.15 1.82
N VAL A 30 18.84 19.44 1.49
CA VAL A 30 17.53 20.03 1.16
C VAL A 30 16.94 19.34 -0.08
N ALA A 31 17.73 19.09 -1.11
CA ALA A 31 17.27 18.35 -2.29
C ALA A 31 16.77 16.94 -1.92
N GLN A 32 17.53 16.19 -1.12
CA GLN A 32 17.12 14.87 -0.65
C GLN A 32 15.84 14.90 0.18
N VAL A 33 15.67 15.92 1.02
CA VAL A 33 14.44 16.10 1.82
C VAL A 33 13.25 16.42 0.91
N SER A 34 13.43 17.28 -0.09
CA SER A 34 12.38 17.58 -1.07
C SER A 34 11.95 16.33 -1.83
N ASP A 35 12.91 15.55 -2.35
CA ASP A 35 12.62 14.30 -3.06
C ASP A 35 11.87 13.30 -2.18
N ALA A 36 12.24 13.19 -0.89
CA ALA A 36 11.56 12.33 0.07
C ALA A 36 10.13 12.82 0.39
N ILE A 37 9.91 14.14 0.44
CA ILE A 37 8.57 14.72 0.63
C ILE A 37 7.70 14.46 -0.59
N ASP A 38 8.24 14.65 -1.79
CA ASP A 38 7.50 14.43 -3.04
C ASP A 38 7.09 12.96 -3.16
N SER A 39 8.02 12.02 -2.90
CA SER A 39 7.70 10.59 -2.87
C SER A 39 6.61 10.25 -1.85
N ARG A 40 6.70 10.83 -0.64
CA ARG A 40 5.71 10.56 0.40
C ARG A 40 4.35 11.18 0.09
N SER A 41 4.32 12.28 -0.65
CA SER A 41 3.09 12.91 -1.12
C SER A 41 2.38 12.03 -2.14
N VAL A 42 3.13 11.49 -3.12
CA VAL A 42 2.58 10.54 -4.11
C VAL A 42 2.03 9.29 -3.43
N ASP A 43 2.75 8.70 -2.48
CA ASP A 43 2.27 7.53 -1.74
C ASP A 43 1.01 7.83 -0.91
N ALA A 44 0.91 9.04 -0.34
CA ALA A 44 -0.25 9.46 0.42
C ALA A 44 -1.47 9.68 -0.48
N GLU A 45 -1.28 10.32 -1.64
CA GLU A 45 -2.31 10.48 -2.67
C GLU A 45 -2.85 9.12 -3.12
N GLN A 46 -1.95 8.17 -3.44
CA GLN A 46 -2.36 6.82 -3.84
C GLN A 46 -3.20 6.10 -2.78
N ARG A 47 -2.90 6.29 -1.49
CA ARG A 47 -3.68 5.73 -0.37
C ARG A 47 -5.04 6.40 -0.21
N ILE A 48 -5.09 7.72 -0.32
CA ILE A 48 -6.34 8.48 -0.21
C ILE A 48 -7.29 8.13 -1.36
N ASP A 49 -6.74 7.92 -2.55
CA ASP A 49 -7.51 7.59 -3.76
C ASP A 49 -7.80 6.08 -3.88
N THR A 50 -7.26 5.24 -2.98
CA THR A 50 -7.60 3.82 -2.92
C THR A 50 -8.64 3.58 -1.83
N GLU A 51 -9.79 3.08 -2.24
CA GLU A 51 -10.86 2.67 -1.35
C GLU A 51 -11.50 1.41 -1.93
N ILE A 52 -11.64 0.38 -1.12
CA ILE A 52 -12.34 -0.86 -1.47
C ILE A 52 -13.49 -1.09 -0.49
N GLU A 53 -14.52 -1.79 -0.94
CA GLU A 53 -15.67 -2.14 -0.10
C GLU A 53 -16.06 -3.60 -0.34
N ILE A 54 -16.23 -4.37 0.73
CA ILE A 54 -16.72 -5.75 0.63
C ILE A 54 -18.24 -5.71 0.62
N ILE A 55 -18.84 -6.11 -0.50
CA ILE A 55 -20.29 -6.05 -0.74
C ILE A 55 -20.98 -7.42 -0.58
N SER A 56 -20.25 -8.43 -0.09
CA SER A 56 -20.81 -9.74 0.23
C SER A 56 -21.81 -9.65 1.39
N ASP A 57 -22.83 -10.50 1.37
CA ASP A 57 -23.80 -10.63 2.46
C ASP A 57 -23.31 -11.68 3.48
N PRO A 58 -23.04 -11.31 4.75
CA PRO A 58 -22.52 -12.24 5.76
C PRO A 58 -23.50 -13.35 6.16
N GLY A 59 -24.80 -13.19 5.89
CA GLY A 59 -25.82 -14.22 6.16
C GLY A 59 -26.07 -15.17 4.98
N SER A 60 -25.41 -14.94 3.85
CA SER A 60 -25.61 -15.74 2.64
C SER A 60 -24.71 -16.98 2.63
N SER A 61 -25.28 -18.13 2.27
CA SER A 61 -24.53 -19.37 2.04
C SER A 61 -23.61 -19.30 0.81
N ALA A 62 -23.58 -18.18 0.08
CA ALA A 62 -22.68 -17.95 -1.04
C ALA A 62 -21.27 -17.52 -0.60
N VAL A 63 -21.09 -17.15 0.68
CA VAL A 63 -19.78 -16.70 1.20
C VAL A 63 -18.82 -17.86 1.43
N TYR A 64 -19.31 -19.01 1.89
CA TYR A 64 -18.50 -20.21 2.11
C TYR A 64 -19.18 -21.42 1.51
N ASP A 65 -18.47 -22.15 0.66
CA ASP A 65 -18.90 -23.42 0.11
C ASP A 65 -18.13 -24.58 0.76
N ASP A 66 -18.80 -25.33 1.62
CA ASP A 66 -18.25 -26.49 2.34
C ASP A 66 -17.82 -27.63 1.39
N GLY A 67 -18.42 -27.72 0.20
CA GLY A 67 -18.09 -28.75 -0.78
C GLY A 67 -16.75 -28.51 -1.49
N SER A 68 -16.43 -27.25 -1.78
CA SER A 68 -15.18 -26.83 -2.42
C SER A 68 -14.14 -26.29 -1.44
N THR A 69 -14.51 -26.06 -0.18
CA THR A 69 -13.69 -25.41 0.86
C THR A 69 -13.16 -24.04 0.43
N THR A 70 -14.03 -23.27 -0.23
CA THR A 70 -13.68 -21.97 -0.82
C THR A 70 -14.52 -20.86 -0.21
N VAL A 71 -13.86 -19.80 0.27
CA VAL A 71 -14.51 -18.56 0.68
C VAL A 71 -14.61 -17.63 -0.53
N SER A 72 -15.80 -17.16 -0.86
CA SER A 72 -16.09 -16.26 -1.98
C SER A 72 -16.51 -14.88 -1.48
N LEU A 73 -15.71 -13.86 -1.78
CA LEU A 73 -15.98 -12.47 -1.43
C LEU A 73 -16.13 -11.60 -2.67
N LEU A 74 -17.11 -10.70 -2.65
CA LEU A 74 -17.32 -9.68 -3.67
C LEU A 74 -16.76 -8.36 -3.16
N VAL A 75 -15.73 -7.86 -3.84
CA VAL A 75 -14.99 -6.65 -3.43
C VAL A 75 -15.14 -5.61 -4.52
N LYS A 76 -15.76 -4.49 -4.20
CA LYS A 76 -15.94 -3.36 -5.10
C LYS A 76 -14.82 -2.36 -4.90
N ASN A 77 -14.28 -1.82 -5.98
CA ASN A 77 -13.40 -0.66 -5.92
C ASN A 77 -14.27 0.60 -5.87
N THR A 78 -14.23 1.32 -4.76
CA THR A 78 -14.96 2.58 -4.52
C THR A 78 -14.06 3.81 -4.67
N GLY A 79 -12.73 3.61 -4.69
CA GLY A 79 -11.73 4.65 -4.88
C GLY A 79 -11.58 5.11 -6.33
N ALA A 80 -10.67 6.08 -6.55
CA ALA A 80 -10.42 6.69 -7.85
C ALA A 80 -9.35 5.95 -8.68
N ASN A 81 -8.52 5.13 -8.04
CA ASN A 81 -7.43 4.42 -8.70
C ASN A 81 -7.87 3.06 -9.25
N THR A 82 -7.29 2.65 -10.38
CA THR A 82 -7.42 1.26 -10.84
C THR A 82 -6.51 0.36 -10.00
N LEU A 83 -7.08 -0.70 -9.45
CA LEU A 83 -6.38 -1.62 -8.56
C LEU A 83 -5.93 -2.88 -9.30
N PRO A 84 -4.82 -3.50 -8.88
CA PRO A 84 -4.42 -4.80 -9.40
C PRO A 84 -5.30 -5.92 -8.79
N ALA A 85 -5.97 -6.69 -9.64
CA ALA A 85 -6.73 -7.88 -9.23
C ALA A 85 -5.88 -9.15 -9.44
N GLU A 86 -4.75 -9.22 -8.76
CA GLU A 86 -3.82 -10.35 -8.88
C GLU A 86 -3.27 -10.77 -7.50
N PRO A 87 -3.00 -12.08 -7.29
CA PRO A 87 -2.42 -12.57 -6.05
C PRO A 87 -1.09 -11.91 -5.73
N GLY A 88 -0.88 -11.54 -4.46
CA GLY A 88 0.34 -10.88 -3.98
C GLY A 88 0.36 -9.36 -4.14
N LYS A 89 -0.67 -8.75 -4.73
CA LYS A 89 -0.93 -7.30 -4.64
C LYS A 89 -2.02 -6.92 -3.64
N VAL A 90 -2.82 -7.91 -3.27
CA VAL A 90 -3.86 -7.83 -2.25
C VAL A 90 -3.44 -8.77 -1.13
N ASP A 91 -3.31 -8.24 0.08
CA ASP A 91 -3.06 -9.04 1.25
C ASP A 91 -4.39 -9.51 1.84
N VAL A 92 -4.51 -10.81 2.03
CA VAL A 92 -5.72 -11.44 2.55
C VAL A 92 -5.36 -12.17 3.84
N ILE A 93 -6.08 -11.87 4.90
CA ILE A 93 -5.88 -12.45 6.23
C ILE A 93 -7.20 -13.06 6.67
N VAL A 94 -7.18 -14.33 7.05
CA VAL A 94 -8.36 -15.05 7.56
C VAL A 94 -8.05 -15.47 8.99
N ASP A 95 -8.89 -15.06 9.94
CA ASP A 95 -8.74 -15.32 11.38
C ASP A 95 -7.37 -14.98 11.98
N GLY A 96 -6.72 -13.96 11.40
CA GLY A 96 -5.39 -13.50 11.81
C GLY A 96 -4.22 -14.23 11.16
N GLU A 97 -4.48 -15.19 10.26
CA GLU A 97 -3.45 -15.88 9.48
C GLU A 97 -3.41 -15.39 8.03
N TYR A 98 -2.21 -15.08 7.55
CA TYR A 98 -1.98 -14.64 6.19
C TYR A 98 -2.25 -15.76 5.18
N VAL A 99 -3.04 -15.46 4.15
CA VAL A 99 -3.33 -16.39 3.05
C VAL A 99 -2.27 -16.21 1.96
N SER A 100 -1.59 -17.30 1.61
CA SER A 100 -0.62 -17.29 0.52
C SER A 100 -1.28 -16.99 -0.84
N ALA A 101 -0.56 -16.28 -1.72
CA ALA A 101 -1.03 -15.97 -3.07
C ALA A 101 -1.46 -17.19 -3.90
N SER A 102 -0.95 -18.40 -3.61
CA SER A 102 -1.35 -19.64 -4.28
C SER A 102 -2.75 -20.14 -3.93
N ALA A 103 -3.32 -19.66 -2.83
CA ALA A 103 -4.67 -20.01 -2.36
C ALA A 103 -5.67 -18.87 -2.62
N GLN A 104 -5.30 -17.90 -3.47
CA GLN A 104 -6.14 -16.76 -3.81
C GLN A 104 -6.38 -16.75 -5.32
N THR A 105 -7.63 -16.59 -5.72
CA THR A 105 -8.00 -16.39 -7.13
C THR A 105 -8.89 -15.16 -7.26
N PHE A 106 -8.57 -14.28 -8.21
CA PHE A 106 -9.31 -13.05 -8.46
C PHE A 106 -10.01 -13.12 -9.82
N PHE A 107 -11.30 -12.83 -9.84
CA PHE A 107 -12.12 -12.74 -11.04
C PHE A 107 -12.71 -11.33 -11.14
N VAL A 108 -12.21 -10.52 -12.06
CA VAL A 108 -12.82 -9.23 -12.37
C VAL A 108 -14.16 -9.49 -13.06
N LEU A 109 -15.25 -9.03 -12.44
CA LEU A 109 -16.59 -9.21 -12.99
C LEU A 109 -16.84 -8.15 -14.05
N ASP A 110 -17.36 -8.59 -15.20
CA ASP A 110 -17.83 -7.76 -16.31
C ASP A 110 -16.79 -6.82 -16.98
N GLU A 111 -15.54 -6.83 -16.51
CA GLU A 111 -14.44 -6.01 -17.01
C GLU A 111 -13.09 -6.75 -17.07
N THR A 112 -12.07 -6.11 -17.65
CA THR A 112 -10.70 -6.64 -17.75
C THR A 112 -9.75 -6.12 -16.66
N SER A 113 -10.17 -5.13 -15.88
CA SER A 113 -9.36 -4.47 -14.85
C SER A 113 -10.24 -3.98 -13.71
N TRP A 114 -9.71 -3.97 -12.48
CA TRP A 114 -10.45 -3.55 -11.28
C TRP A 114 -10.47 -2.03 -11.13
N ARG A 115 -11.22 -1.38 -12.01
CA ARG A 115 -11.41 0.08 -12.04
C ARG A 115 -12.41 0.53 -10.99
N THR A 116 -12.49 1.83 -10.77
CA THR A 116 -13.54 2.46 -9.97
C THR A 116 -14.92 1.98 -10.38
N GLY A 117 -15.68 1.48 -9.41
CA GLY A 117 -17.03 0.93 -9.58
C GLY A 117 -17.06 -0.56 -9.93
N THR A 118 -15.95 -1.15 -10.37
CA THR A 118 -15.87 -2.56 -10.75
C THR A 118 -15.82 -3.47 -9.53
N VAL A 119 -16.44 -4.64 -9.64
CA VAL A 119 -16.44 -5.67 -8.59
C VAL A 119 -15.50 -6.81 -9.01
N VAL A 120 -14.70 -7.27 -8.06
CA VAL A 120 -13.90 -8.47 -8.18
C VAL A 120 -14.46 -9.53 -7.26
N ARG A 121 -14.60 -10.75 -7.76
CA ARG A 121 -14.78 -11.92 -6.91
C ARG A 121 -13.42 -12.44 -6.49
N LEU A 122 -13.18 -12.45 -5.19
CA LEU A 122 -12.04 -13.09 -4.55
C LEU A 122 -12.48 -14.47 -4.05
N GLU A 123 -11.82 -15.50 -4.53
CA GLU A 123 -11.97 -16.88 -4.05
C GLU A 123 -10.72 -17.24 -3.24
N ILE A 124 -10.93 -17.77 -2.04
CA ILE A 124 -9.87 -18.16 -1.10
C ILE A 124 -10.03 -19.65 -0.79
N ASP A 125 -9.05 -20.45 -1.14
CA ASP A 125 -9.05 -21.89 -0.87
C ASP A 125 -8.61 -22.14 0.57
N ARG A 126 -9.59 -22.30 1.47
CA ARG A 126 -9.35 -22.48 2.91
C ARG A 126 -10.52 -23.21 3.56
N SER A 127 -10.21 -24.31 4.24
CA SER A 127 -11.15 -25.00 5.12
C SER A 127 -11.35 -24.21 6.41
N LEU A 128 -12.61 -23.99 6.77
CA LEU A 128 -13.04 -23.32 8.00
C LEU A 128 -13.88 -24.27 8.84
N ASP A 129 -13.69 -24.22 10.16
CA ASP A 129 -14.54 -24.92 11.11
C ASP A 129 -15.90 -24.19 11.25
N PRO A 130 -16.98 -24.82 11.74
CA PRO A 130 -18.23 -24.10 11.99
C PRO A 130 -18.04 -22.99 13.05
N GLY A 131 -18.52 -21.79 12.78
CA GLY A 131 -18.33 -20.64 13.68
C GLY A 131 -18.24 -19.29 12.99
N GLU A 132 -17.84 -18.28 13.75
CA GLU A 132 -17.59 -16.93 13.25
C GLU A 132 -16.16 -16.83 12.70
N HIS A 133 -16.05 -16.31 11.48
CA HIS A 133 -14.78 -16.08 10.79
C HIS A 133 -14.64 -14.63 10.38
N ARG A 134 -13.40 -14.14 10.42
CA ARG A 134 -13.07 -12.78 10.00
C ARG A 134 -12.05 -12.80 8.89
N VAL A 135 -12.38 -12.08 7.82
CA VAL A 135 -11.49 -11.85 6.68
C VAL A 135 -11.14 -10.38 6.61
N VAL A 136 -9.85 -10.10 6.48
CA VAL A 136 -9.32 -8.76 6.31
C VAL A 136 -8.62 -8.70 4.96
N LEU A 137 -9.03 -7.75 4.14
CA LEU A 137 -8.38 -7.43 2.87
C LEU A 137 -7.60 -6.13 3.03
N VAL A 138 -6.38 -6.10 2.51
CA VAL A 138 -5.57 -4.89 2.45
C VAL A 138 -5.06 -4.68 1.03
N VAL A 139 -5.33 -3.51 0.45
CA VAL A 139 -4.90 -3.15 -0.90
C VAL A 139 -4.36 -1.73 -0.89
N ASN A 140 -3.09 -1.56 -1.30
CA ASN A 140 -2.38 -0.27 -1.30
C ASN A 140 -2.51 0.54 0.00
N GLY A 141 -2.75 -0.10 1.15
CA GLY A 141 -2.88 0.54 2.45
C GLY A 141 -4.32 0.79 2.92
N ASP A 142 -5.31 0.63 2.05
CA ASP A 142 -6.71 0.57 2.46
C ASP A 142 -7.03 -0.80 3.04
N ARG A 143 -7.86 -0.85 4.09
CA ARG A 143 -8.14 -2.08 4.86
C ARG A 143 -9.63 -2.24 5.06
N GLU A 144 -10.14 -3.36 4.56
CA GLU A 144 -11.52 -3.77 4.77
C GLU A 144 -11.63 -5.04 5.60
N GLU A 145 -12.66 -5.08 6.44
CA GLU A 145 -12.92 -6.18 7.36
C GLU A 145 -14.32 -6.73 7.12
N PHE A 146 -14.40 -8.05 6.94
CA PHE A 146 -15.65 -8.75 6.74
C PHE A 146 -15.74 -9.92 7.69
N THR A 147 -16.84 -9.97 8.45
CA THR A 147 -17.13 -11.06 9.39
C THR A 147 -18.34 -11.82 8.90
N PHE A 148 -18.24 -13.14 8.87
CA PHE A 148 -19.33 -14.03 8.47
C PHE A 148 -19.36 -15.27 9.36
N TYR A 149 -20.43 -16.04 9.23
CA TYR A 149 -20.62 -17.27 9.99
C TYR A 149 -20.70 -18.46 9.03
N VAL A 150 -20.01 -19.55 9.38
CA VAL A 150 -20.03 -20.84 8.68
C VAL A 150 -20.87 -21.84 9.46
#